data_AF-T1HU24-F1
#
_entry.id   AF-T1HU24-F1
#
_cell.length_a   1.000
_cell.length_b   1.000
_cell.length_c   1.000
_cell.angle_alpha   90.00
_cell.angle_beta   90.00
_cell.angle_gamma   90.00
#
_symmetry.space_group_name_H-M   'P 1'
#
loop_
_entity.id
_entity.type
_entity.pdbx_description
1 polymer ?
#
loop_
_entity_poly.entity_id
_entity_poly.type
_entity_poly.pdbx_seq_one_letter_code
_entity_poly.pdbx_strand_id
1 'polypeptide(L)'
;MALVGTNDYGVDEPSAQALLQRHRDLEGEINAYTGDIQSLNSQAEKLIKAGISTIELAAEPDVMDVDGSTEEWVNETRLVPQEFWEDEPVERIEHKTVMEDRPVAQVKGLYPFSGQGMVMAKGEVMFLLNKTNPDWWSVRKANGQDGFVPANYVREIEPKIMQVSVRRAEKVQTVQRVKKTKMVKTIVPVKRIIPAKPQSQLKKKVVNDCQHVEKRQKKINDTYAQLKELALKRRALLEDSIRLFGFFRECDDFGKWIKDKEKMLRAEDKTDNVESAKESLRNF
;
A
#
# COMPACT_ATOMS: atom_id res chain seq x y z
N MET A 1 5.17 16.98 3.69
CA MET A 1 5.62 17.48 2.37
C MET A 1 5.74 16.38 1.31
N ALA A 2 6.21 15.18 1.64
CA ALA A 2 6.48 14.13 0.64
C ALA A 2 5.27 13.79 -0.26
N LEU A 3 4.06 13.64 0.30
CA LEU A 3 2.87 13.21 -0.45
C LEU A 3 2.36 14.24 -1.48
N VAL A 4 2.55 15.53 -1.19
CA VAL A 4 2.03 16.63 -2.03
C VAL A 4 2.96 16.97 -3.18
N GLY A 5 4.23 16.62 -3.04
CA GLY A 5 5.28 16.84 -4.04
C GLY A 5 5.69 15.58 -4.80
N THR A 6 4.96 14.46 -4.70
CA THR A 6 5.28 13.28 -5.53
C THR A 6 4.92 13.57 -6.99
N ASN A 7 5.66 12.96 -7.91
CA ASN A 7 5.36 12.96 -9.36
C ASN A 7 4.70 11.65 -9.80
N ASP A 8 4.12 10.90 -8.86
CA ASP A 8 3.37 9.68 -9.18
C ASP A 8 1.93 10.04 -9.55
N TYR A 9 1.54 9.66 -10.76
CA TYR A 9 0.22 9.92 -11.36
C TYR A 9 -0.55 8.64 -11.72
N GLY A 10 -0.01 7.46 -11.37
CA GLY A 10 -0.59 6.17 -11.76
C GLY A 10 -0.15 5.70 -13.15
N VAL A 11 -0.47 4.44 -13.45
CA VAL A 11 -0.11 3.75 -14.70
C VAL A 11 -1.32 3.62 -15.63
N ASP A 12 -2.51 3.58 -15.04
CA ASP A 12 -3.81 3.36 -15.68
C ASP A 12 -4.91 4.24 -15.05
N GLU A 13 -6.02 4.44 -15.75
CA GLU A 13 -7.13 5.31 -15.30
C GLU A 13 -7.63 4.97 -13.87
N PRO A 14 -7.92 3.70 -13.51
CA PRO A 14 -8.28 3.33 -12.14
C PRO A 14 -7.22 3.68 -11.09
N SER A 15 -5.94 3.44 -11.39
CA SER A 15 -4.85 3.77 -10.47
C SER A 15 -4.74 5.29 -10.23
N ALA A 16 -4.89 6.10 -11.28
CA ALA A 16 -4.87 7.56 -11.20
C ALA A 16 -6.09 8.10 -10.42
N GLN A 17 -7.27 7.49 -10.60
CA GLN A 17 -8.47 7.79 -9.82
C GLN A 17 -8.29 7.48 -8.33
N ALA A 18 -7.67 6.34 -7.99
CA ALA A 18 -7.39 5.99 -6.60
C ALA A 18 -6.41 6.97 -5.95
N LEU A 19 -5.39 7.41 -6.69
CA LEU A 19 -4.46 8.45 -6.23
C LEU A 19 -5.16 9.79 -6.03
N LEU A 20 -6.05 10.20 -6.93
CA LEU A 20 -6.85 11.42 -6.79
C LEU A 20 -7.73 11.36 -5.55
N GLN A 21 -8.35 10.22 -5.26
CA GLN A 21 -9.20 10.08 -4.07
C GLN A 21 -8.39 10.25 -2.78
N ARG A 22 -7.24 9.57 -2.63
CA ARG A 22 -6.35 9.75 -1.47
C ARG A 22 -5.84 11.18 -1.37
N HIS A 23 -5.57 11.83 -2.50
CA HIS A 23 -5.12 13.21 -2.52
C HIS A 23 -6.21 14.20 -2.07
N ARG A 24 -7.49 13.93 -2.39
CA ARG A 24 -8.63 14.73 -1.88
C ARG A 24 -8.77 14.62 -0.37
N ASP A 25 -8.57 13.43 0.19
CA ASP A 25 -8.60 13.25 1.65
C ASP A 25 -7.48 14.06 2.31
N LEU A 26 -6.26 14.01 1.75
CA LEU A 26 -5.12 14.81 2.19
C LEU A 26 -5.36 16.33 2.03
N GLU A 27 -5.99 16.77 0.94
CA GLU A 27 -6.40 18.16 0.75
C GLU A 27 -7.41 18.59 1.83
N GLY A 28 -8.31 17.69 2.23
CA GLY A 28 -9.22 17.87 3.36
C GLY A 28 -8.47 18.07 4.69
N GLU A 29 -7.47 17.24 4.98
CA GLU A 29 -6.62 17.38 6.17
C GLU A 29 -5.85 18.71 6.17
N ILE A 30 -5.26 19.10 5.02
CA ILE A 30 -4.58 20.39 4.86
C ILE A 30 -5.55 21.54 5.14
N ASN A 31 -6.78 21.46 4.61
CA ASN A 31 -7.78 22.49 4.80
C ASN A 31 -8.31 22.56 6.24
N ALA A 32 -8.34 21.43 6.97
CA ALA A 32 -8.72 21.40 8.39
C ALA A 32 -7.79 22.27 9.26
N TYR A 33 -6.48 22.33 8.95
CA TYR A 33 -5.54 23.22 9.64
C TYR A 33 -5.80 24.72 9.41
N THR A 34 -6.71 25.12 8.51
CA THR A 34 -7.02 26.54 8.28
C THR A 34 -7.46 27.23 9.58
N GLY A 35 -8.27 26.56 10.39
CA GLY A 35 -8.75 27.09 11.66
C GLY A 35 -7.62 27.27 12.68
N ASP A 36 -6.73 26.28 12.79
CA ASP A 36 -5.58 26.33 13.71
C ASP A 36 -4.61 27.45 13.32
N ILE A 37 -4.34 27.61 12.01
CA ILE A 37 -3.49 28.68 11.48
C ILE A 37 -4.11 30.04 11.77
N GLN A 38 -5.44 30.20 11.61
CA GLN A 38 -6.14 31.44 11.97
C GLN A 38 -6.06 31.73 13.47
N SER A 39 -6.29 30.74 14.32
CA SER A 39 -6.15 30.87 15.78
C SER A 39 -4.74 31.28 16.17
N LEU A 40 -3.72 30.67 15.55
CA LEU A 40 -2.32 31.00 15.77
C LEU A 40 -2.00 32.44 15.32
N ASN A 41 -2.52 32.87 14.17
CA ASN A 41 -2.41 34.27 13.71
C ASN A 41 -3.03 35.25 14.72
N SER A 42 -4.25 34.97 15.19
CA SER A 42 -4.90 35.81 16.20
C SER A 42 -4.16 35.84 17.54
N GLN A 43 -3.54 34.73 17.95
CA GLN A 43 -2.69 34.67 19.14
C GLN A 43 -1.40 35.48 18.96
N ALA A 44 -0.75 35.34 17.81
CA ALA A 44 0.44 36.13 17.45
C ALA A 44 0.12 37.63 17.43
N GLU A 45 -1.01 38.05 16.86
CA GLU A 45 -1.46 39.44 16.88
C GLU A 45 -1.71 39.96 18.29
N LYS A 46 -2.32 39.16 19.17
CA LYS A 46 -2.51 39.53 20.59
C LYS A 46 -1.17 39.71 21.31
N LEU A 47 -0.20 38.84 21.06
CA LEU A 47 1.15 38.93 21.64
C LEU A 47 1.90 40.16 21.12
N ILE A 48 1.83 40.43 19.80
CA ILE A 48 2.41 41.61 19.18
C ILE A 48 1.78 42.89 19.75
N LYS A 49 0.45 42.93 19.86
CA LYS A 49 -0.28 44.07 20.45
C LYS A 49 0.03 44.27 21.93
N ALA A 50 0.27 43.19 22.67
CA ALA A 50 0.69 43.24 24.08
C ALA A 50 2.18 43.61 24.24
N GLY A 51 2.94 43.78 23.15
CA GLY A 51 4.38 44.07 23.20
C GLY A 51 5.23 42.86 23.65
N ILE A 52 4.64 41.67 23.68
CA ILE A 52 5.29 40.41 24.05
C ILE A 52 5.78 39.75 22.75
N SER A 53 6.69 40.43 22.08
CA SER A 53 7.32 39.96 20.83
C SER A 53 8.59 39.14 21.11
N THR A 54 9.14 39.28 22.32
CA THR A 54 10.31 38.56 22.82
C THR A 54 9.89 37.84 24.10
N ILE A 55 9.72 36.52 24.05
CA ILE A 55 9.95 35.72 25.24
C ILE A 55 11.48 35.77 25.40
N GLU A 56 11.98 36.71 26.23
CA GLU A 56 13.32 36.63 26.80
C GLU A 56 13.37 35.30 27.59
N LEU A 57 13.68 34.17 26.93
CA LEU A 57 14.63 33.26 27.56
C LEU A 57 15.86 34.14 27.71
N ALA A 58 16.11 34.59 28.95
CA ALA A 58 17.19 35.52 29.28
C ALA A 58 18.38 35.24 28.37
N ALA A 59 18.64 36.20 27.45
CA ALA A 59 19.81 36.14 26.62
C ALA A 59 20.99 35.88 27.55
N GLU A 60 21.73 34.81 27.29
CA GLU A 60 22.98 34.56 27.98
C GLU A 60 23.79 35.86 27.89
N PRO A 61 24.22 36.44 29.02
CA PRO A 61 25.08 37.59 28.95
C PRO A 61 26.29 37.18 28.14
N ASP A 62 26.59 37.98 27.12
CA ASP A 62 27.85 37.93 26.40
C ASP A 62 28.96 37.83 27.45
N VAL A 63 29.61 36.67 27.50
CA VAL A 63 30.66 36.35 28.46
C VAL A 63 31.85 37.22 28.09
N MET A 64 31.87 38.45 28.60
CA MET A 64 33.13 39.17 28.76
C MET A 64 33.99 38.34 29.71
N ASP A 65 35.12 37.87 29.19
CA ASP A 65 36.20 37.21 29.91
C ASP A 65 36.49 37.94 31.23
N VAL A 66 35.99 37.39 32.33
CA VAL A 66 36.49 37.68 33.67
C VAL A 66 37.08 36.38 34.17
N ASP A 67 38.40 36.32 33.97
CA ASP A 67 39.33 35.32 34.45
C ASP A 67 39.07 34.98 35.93
N GLY A 68 38.79 33.70 36.19
CA GLY A 68 38.68 33.15 37.55
C GLY A 68 37.33 32.54 37.94
N SER A 69 36.92 31.44 37.28
CA SER A 69 36.01 30.48 37.92
C SER A 69 36.53 29.05 37.73
N THR A 70 36.79 28.37 38.84
CA THR A 70 37.23 26.96 38.84
C THR A 70 36.04 26.07 38.47
N GLU A 71 36.17 25.38 37.34
CA GLU A 71 35.16 24.47 36.81
C GLU A 71 35.23 23.11 37.51
N GLU A 72 34.17 22.72 38.23
CA GLU A 72 34.02 21.36 38.74
C GLU A 72 32.94 20.61 37.95
N TRP A 73 33.32 19.46 37.38
CA TRP A 73 32.41 18.56 36.69
C TRP A 73 31.59 17.79 37.71
N VAL A 74 30.27 18.03 37.74
CA VAL A 74 29.36 17.33 38.66
C VAL A 74 28.60 16.26 37.88
N ASN A 75 28.71 15.01 38.34
CA ASN A 75 28.06 13.85 37.74
C ASN A 75 26.57 13.82 38.08
N GLU A 76 25.70 14.15 37.11
CA GLU A 76 24.24 14.20 37.30
C GLU A 76 23.56 13.04 36.55
N THR A 77 22.67 12.31 37.21
CA THR A 77 21.98 11.15 36.61
C THR A 77 20.80 11.62 35.78
N ARG A 78 20.84 11.41 34.45
CA ARG A 78 19.75 11.75 33.52
C ARG A 78 19.27 10.52 32.75
N LEU A 79 18.00 10.52 32.35
CA LEU A 79 17.44 9.49 31.49
C LEU A 79 17.88 9.76 30.06
N VAL A 80 18.75 8.90 29.53
CA VAL A 80 19.24 8.99 28.16
C VAL A 80 18.60 7.88 27.33
N PRO A 81 18.01 8.18 26.16
CA PRO A 81 17.49 7.15 25.26
C PRO A 81 18.66 6.33 24.70
N GLN A 82 18.71 5.05 25.06
CA GLN A 82 19.69 4.09 24.56
C GLN A 82 18.99 3.00 23.75
N GLU A 83 19.62 2.63 22.63
CA GLU A 83 19.14 1.57 21.74
C GLU A 83 19.57 0.21 22.29
N PHE A 84 18.62 -0.71 22.47
CA PHE A 84 18.91 -2.09 22.85
C PHE A 84 18.12 -3.05 21.97
N TRP A 85 18.73 -4.21 21.69
CA TRP A 85 18.11 -5.26 20.89
C TRP A 85 17.38 -6.21 21.83
N GLU A 86 16.07 -6.34 21.67
CA GLU A 86 15.24 -7.28 22.42
C GLU A 86 14.67 -8.33 21.46
N ASP A 87 14.69 -9.60 21.89
CA ASP A 87 14.21 -10.71 21.08
C ASP A 87 12.70 -10.86 21.33
N GLU A 88 11.88 -10.52 20.32
CA GLU A 88 10.42 -10.56 20.40
C GLU A 88 9.88 -11.67 19.49
N PRO A 89 8.88 -12.46 19.94
CA PRO A 89 8.27 -13.50 19.12
C PRO A 89 7.41 -12.90 18.01
N VAL A 90 7.83 -13.05 16.76
CA VAL A 90 7.10 -12.61 15.58
C VAL A 90 6.40 -13.81 14.94
N GLU A 91 5.09 -13.67 14.66
CA GLU A 91 4.34 -14.69 13.92
C GLU A 91 4.74 -14.66 12.44
N ARG A 92 5.36 -15.73 11.95
CA ARG A 92 5.66 -15.92 10.53
C ARG A 92 4.81 -17.05 9.96
N ILE A 93 4.19 -16.82 8.82
CA ILE A 93 3.44 -17.85 8.11
C ILE A 93 4.43 -18.66 7.26
N GLU A 94 4.65 -19.92 7.64
CA GLU A 94 5.47 -20.86 6.87
C GLU A 94 4.58 -21.94 6.25
N HIS A 95 4.79 -22.23 4.96
CA HIS A 95 4.03 -23.25 4.24
C HIS A 95 4.73 -24.61 4.38
N LYS A 96 4.17 -25.50 5.20
CA LYS A 96 4.70 -26.85 5.42
C LYS A 96 3.87 -27.88 4.66
N THR A 97 4.54 -28.81 3.99
CA THR A 97 3.88 -29.96 3.35
C THR A 97 3.63 -31.02 4.42
N VAL A 98 2.35 -31.29 4.72
CA VAL A 98 1.94 -32.30 5.69
C VAL A 98 1.21 -33.42 4.95
N MET A 99 1.46 -34.66 5.35
CA MET A 99 0.75 -35.83 4.83
C MET A 99 -0.59 -35.94 5.57
N GLU A 100 -1.69 -35.79 4.84
CA GLU A 100 -3.05 -35.83 5.40
C GLU A 100 -3.86 -36.93 4.71
N ASP A 101 -4.62 -37.67 5.53
CA ASP A 101 -5.51 -38.73 5.07
C ASP A 101 -6.75 -38.10 4.44
N ARG A 102 -6.81 -38.10 3.10
CA ARG A 102 -7.92 -37.50 2.34
C ARG A 102 -8.75 -38.57 1.65
N PRO A 103 -10.10 -38.52 1.75
CA PRO A 103 -10.96 -39.40 0.96
C PRO A 103 -10.86 -39.00 -0.51
N VAL A 104 -10.34 -39.89 -1.35
CA VAL A 104 -10.30 -39.72 -2.81
C VAL A 104 -11.51 -40.42 -3.40
N ALA A 105 -12.34 -39.65 -4.11
CA ALA A 105 -13.54 -40.16 -4.76
C ALA A 105 -13.18 -41.26 -5.78
N GLN A 106 -13.96 -42.33 -5.79
CA GLN A 106 -13.76 -43.46 -6.70
C GLN A 106 -15.02 -43.75 -7.51
N VAL A 107 -14.82 -44.33 -8.69
CA VAL A 107 -15.89 -44.79 -9.57
C VAL A 107 -15.64 -46.22 -10.03
N LYS A 108 -16.72 -46.98 -10.19
CA LYS A 108 -16.75 -48.32 -10.78
C LYS A 108 -17.26 -48.25 -12.21
N GLY A 109 -16.56 -48.89 -13.13
CA GLY A 109 -17.08 -49.15 -14.47
C GLY A 109 -18.28 -50.10 -14.44
N LEU A 110 -19.40 -49.73 -15.05
CA LEU A 110 -20.56 -50.62 -15.24
C LEU A 110 -20.44 -51.45 -16.53
N TYR A 111 -19.76 -50.89 -17.53
CA TYR A 111 -19.59 -51.47 -18.85
C TYR A 111 -18.14 -51.32 -19.32
N PRO A 112 -17.64 -52.21 -20.18
CA PRO A 112 -16.34 -52.01 -20.81
C PRO A 112 -16.39 -50.79 -21.73
N PHE A 113 -15.32 -49.99 -21.73
CA PHE A 113 -15.21 -48.78 -22.56
C PHE A 113 -13.79 -48.63 -23.08
N SER A 114 -13.62 -48.24 -24.34
CA SER A 114 -12.29 -47.95 -24.92
C SER A 114 -12.40 -46.73 -25.82
N GLY A 115 -11.79 -45.62 -25.41
CA GLY A 115 -11.85 -44.35 -26.14
C GLY A 115 -11.23 -43.22 -25.34
N GLN A 116 -11.02 -42.06 -25.98
CA GLN A 116 -10.54 -40.84 -25.31
C GLN A 116 -9.33 -41.04 -24.36
N GLY A 117 -8.37 -41.88 -24.78
CA GLY A 117 -7.14 -42.15 -24.02
C GLY A 117 -7.29 -43.13 -22.85
N MET A 118 -8.48 -43.69 -22.62
CA MET A 118 -8.78 -44.60 -21.51
C MET A 118 -9.37 -45.93 -22.00
N VAL A 119 -8.96 -47.02 -21.35
CA VAL A 119 -9.56 -48.36 -21.54
C VAL A 119 -10.09 -48.81 -20.20
N MET A 120 -11.36 -49.17 -20.09
CA MET A 120 -12.03 -49.60 -18.87
C MET A 120 -12.59 -51.00 -19.05
N ALA A 121 -12.39 -51.87 -18.07
CA ALA A 121 -13.11 -53.13 -17.96
C ALA A 121 -14.37 -52.99 -17.08
N LYS A 122 -15.38 -53.82 -17.33
CA LYS A 122 -16.58 -53.89 -16.47
C LYS A 122 -16.19 -54.25 -15.04
N GLY A 123 -16.59 -53.42 -14.09
CA GLY A 123 -16.32 -53.60 -12.67
C GLY A 123 -14.98 -53.03 -12.18
N GLU A 124 -14.18 -52.43 -13.06
CA GLU A 124 -12.89 -51.81 -12.71
C GLU A 124 -13.10 -50.53 -11.87
N VAL A 125 -12.28 -50.35 -10.83
CA VAL A 125 -12.34 -49.19 -9.93
C VAL A 125 -11.26 -48.18 -10.30
N MET A 126 -11.65 -46.92 -10.43
CA MET A 126 -10.79 -45.81 -10.83
C MET A 126 -10.99 -44.63 -9.88
N PHE A 127 -10.00 -43.74 -9.81
CA PHE A 127 -10.10 -42.49 -9.07
C PHE A 127 -10.81 -41.45 -9.91
N LEU A 128 -11.83 -40.82 -9.35
CA LEU A 128 -12.51 -39.70 -9.96
C LEU A 128 -11.70 -38.42 -9.70
N LEU A 129 -11.25 -37.77 -10.76
CA LEU A 129 -10.49 -36.51 -10.67
C LEU A 129 -11.41 -35.29 -10.75
N ASN A 130 -12.26 -35.22 -11.77
CA ASN A 130 -13.11 -34.05 -12.02
C ASN A 130 -14.43 -34.41 -12.73
N LYS A 131 -15.50 -33.69 -12.40
CA LYS A 131 -16.84 -33.76 -13.02
C LYS A 131 -17.16 -32.42 -13.69
N THR A 132 -16.44 -32.08 -14.74
CA THR A 132 -16.62 -30.77 -15.42
C THR A 132 -17.95 -30.69 -16.16
N ASN A 133 -18.45 -31.79 -16.69
CA ASN A 133 -19.72 -31.90 -17.41
C ASN A 133 -20.50 -33.16 -17.00
N PRO A 134 -21.83 -33.16 -17.12
CA PRO A 134 -22.67 -34.30 -16.72
C PRO A 134 -22.48 -35.53 -17.60
N ASP A 135 -21.95 -35.37 -18.81
CA ASP A 135 -21.83 -36.48 -19.77
C ASP A 135 -20.46 -37.17 -19.76
N TRP A 136 -19.38 -36.48 -19.39
CA TRP A 136 -18.02 -37.04 -19.42
C TRP A 136 -17.27 -36.70 -18.13
N TRP A 137 -16.75 -37.71 -17.45
CA TRP A 137 -15.99 -37.54 -16.21
C TRP A 137 -14.52 -37.87 -16.45
N SER A 138 -13.64 -37.12 -15.80
CA SER A 138 -12.20 -37.38 -15.83
C SER A 138 -11.85 -38.37 -14.73
N VAL A 139 -11.28 -39.50 -15.14
CA VAL A 139 -10.92 -40.60 -14.24
C VAL A 139 -9.45 -40.97 -14.42
N ARG A 140 -8.84 -41.45 -13.35
CA ARG A 140 -7.46 -41.93 -13.33
C ARG A 140 -7.40 -43.35 -12.79
N LYS A 141 -6.71 -44.22 -13.52
CA LYS A 141 -6.44 -45.59 -13.08
C LYS A 141 -5.31 -45.65 -12.06
N ALA A 142 -5.20 -46.77 -11.37
CA ALA A 142 -4.09 -47.04 -10.46
C ALA A 142 -2.72 -47.12 -11.17
N ASN A 143 -2.70 -47.42 -12.47
CA ASN A 143 -1.50 -47.39 -13.32
C ASN A 143 -1.05 -45.96 -13.70
N GLY A 144 -1.77 -44.93 -13.25
CA GLY A 144 -1.45 -43.53 -13.50
C GLY A 144 -2.02 -42.96 -14.81
N GLN A 145 -2.58 -43.80 -15.69
CA GLN A 145 -3.24 -43.38 -16.92
C GLN A 145 -4.53 -42.61 -16.60
N ASP A 146 -4.66 -41.43 -17.18
CA ASP A 146 -5.84 -40.58 -17.10
C ASP A 146 -6.58 -40.55 -18.44
N GLY A 147 -7.88 -40.26 -18.37
CA GLY A 147 -8.70 -40.09 -19.55
C GLY A 147 -10.16 -39.84 -19.17
N PHE A 148 -11.01 -39.75 -20.18
CA PHE A 148 -12.41 -39.41 -20.00
C PHE A 148 -13.30 -40.62 -20.23
N VAL A 149 -14.33 -40.74 -19.39
CA VAL A 149 -15.33 -41.80 -19.50
C VAL A 149 -16.72 -41.17 -19.43
N PRO A 150 -17.69 -41.66 -20.24
CA PRO A 150 -19.07 -41.22 -20.12
C PRO A 150 -19.65 -41.47 -18.72
N ALA A 151 -20.35 -40.49 -18.15
CA ALA A 151 -20.93 -40.60 -16.81
C ALA A 151 -21.89 -41.80 -16.67
N ASN A 152 -22.66 -42.10 -17.72
CA ASN A 152 -23.59 -43.23 -17.77
C ASN A 152 -22.91 -44.61 -17.68
N TYR A 153 -21.59 -44.67 -17.88
CA TYR A 153 -20.80 -45.90 -17.88
C TYR A 153 -20.11 -46.15 -16.54
N VAL A 154 -20.21 -45.21 -15.59
CA VAL A 154 -19.55 -45.27 -14.30
C VAL A 154 -20.53 -45.00 -13.16
N ARG A 155 -20.25 -45.61 -12.00
CA ARG A 155 -21.00 -45.37 -10.76
C ARG A 155 -20.05 -45.04 -9.64
N GLU A 156 -20.35 -44.02 -8.86
CA GLU A 156 -19.55 -43.62 -7.69
C GLU A 156 -19.57 -44.72 -6.61
N ILE A 157 -18.41 -44.94 -5.98
CA ILE A 157 -18.22 -45.84 -4.84
C ILE A 157 -17.74 -45.01 -3.64
N GLU A 158 -17.81 -45.61 -2.46
CA GLU A 158 -17.17 -45.13 -1.24
C GLU A 158 -15.73 -44.68 -1.51
N PRO A 159 -15.39 -43.43 -1.13
CA PRO A 159 -14.08 -42.86 -1.39
C PRO A 159 -13.00 -43.59 -0.59
N LYS A 160 -11.86 -43.86 -1.23
CA LYS A 160 -10.71 -44.50 -0.57
C LYS A 160 -9.86 -43.44 0.11
N ILE A 161 -9.61 -43.62 1.41
CA ILE A 161 -8.71 -42.74 2.17
C ILE A 161 -7.27 -42.98 1.67
N MET A 162 -6.62 -41.92 1.18
CA MET A 162 -5.23 -41.95 0.75
C MET A 162 -4.46 -40.81 1.40
N GLN A 163 -3.18 -41.04 1.71
CA GLN A 163 -2.31 -40.01 2.27
C GLN A 163 -1.85 -39.07 1.15
N VAL A 164 -2.33 -37.83 1.16
CA VAL A 164 -2.01 -36.80 0.16
C VAL A 164 -1.14 -35.73 0.81
N SER A 165 -0.06 -35.33 0.14
CA SER A 165 0.81 -34.24 0.60
C SER A 165 0.16 -32.88 0.32
N VAL A 166 -0.37 -32.21 1.33
CA VAL A 166 -1.03 -30.91 1.20
C VAL A 166 -0.14 -29.81 1.80
N ARG A 167 -0.02 -28.67 1.11
CA ARG A 167 0.69 -27.49 1.62
C ARG A 167 -0.25 -26.69 2.52
N ARG A 168 0.02 -26.65 3.82
CA ARG A 168 -0.74 -25.86 4.80
C ARG A 168 0.10 -24.67 5.27
N ALA A 169 -0.53 -23.51 5.38
CA ALA A 169 0.05 -22.33 6.01
C ALA A 169 -0.06 -22.49 7.54
N GLU A 170 1.07 -22.64 8.22
CA GLU A 170 1.14 -22.73 9.69
C GLU A 170 1.82 -21.47 10.22
N LYS A 171 1.22 -20.88 11.27
CA LYS A 171 1.81 -19.72 11.96
C LYS A 171 2.88 -20.23 12.92
N VAL A 172 4.14 -20.06 12.57
CA VAL A 172 5.28 -20.41 13.41
C VAL A 172 5.74 -19.16 14.14
N GLN A 173 5.83 -19.23 15.47
CA GLN A 173 6.42 -18.16 16.27
C GLN A 173 7.95 -18.29 16.21
N THR A 174 8.60 -17.31 15.61
CA THR A 174 10.07 -17.23 15.58
C THR A 174 10.52 -16.01 16.36
N VAL A 175 11.64 -16.12 17.08
CA VAL A 175 12.25 -14.98 17.77
C VAL A 175 12.96 -14.09 16.75
N GLN A 176 12.63 -12.79 16.73
CA GLN A 176 13.31 -11.81 15.90
C GLN A 176 13.86 -10.69 16.78
N ARG A 177 15.13 -10.31 16.57
CA ARG A 177 15.78 -9.23 17.32
C ARG A 177 15.27 -7.89 16.79
N VAL A 178 14.53 -7.15 17.61
CA VAL A 178 13.98 -5.85 17.23
C VAL A 178 14.68 -4.75 18.03
N LYS A 179 15.03 -3.66 17.35
CA LYS A 179 15.69 -2.50 17.93
C LYS A 179 14.67 -1.65 18.69
N LYS A 180 14.82 -1.55 20.01
CA LYS A 180 13.94 -0.75 20.86
C LYS A 180 14.72 0.36 21.57
N THR A 181 14.05 1.47 21.79
CA THR A 181 14.59 2.61 22.54
C THR A 181 14.12 2.54 23.98
N LYS A 182 15.04 2.48 24.94
CA LYS A 182 14.73 2.53 26.38
C LYS A 182 15.42 3.72 27.01
N MET A 183 14.70 4.43 27.86
CA MET A 183 15.27 5.49 28.69
C MET A 183 16.08 4.86 29.82
N VAL A 184 17.41 4.91 29.74
CA VAL A 184 18.31 4.36 30.75
C VAL A 184 18.85 5.49 31.60
N LYS A 185 18.84 5.32 32.93
CA LYS A 185 19.44 6.27 33.87
C LYS A 185 20.95 6.17 33.73
N THR A 186 21.55 7.13 33.05
CA THR A 186 23.01 7.17 32.82
C THR A 186 23.56 8.44 33.46
N ILE A 187 24.68 8.29 34.15
CA ILE A 187 25.38 9.40 34.80
C ILE A 187 26.13 10.16 33.72
N VAL A 188 25.75 11.41 33.48
CA VAL A 188 26.38 12.27 32.49
C VAL A 188 27.01 13.45 33.22
N PRO A 189 28.29 13.77 32.96
CA PRO A 189 28.95 14.89 33.63
C PRO A 189 28.36 16.22 33.11
N VAL A 190 27.83 17.05 34.02
CA VAL A 190 27.19 18.33 33.69
C VAL A 190 27.88 19.47 34.44
N LYS A 191 28.23 20.52 33.71
CA LYS A 191 28.95 21.71 34.22
C LYS A 191 27.98 22.64 34.95
N ARG A 192 28.23 22.96 36.22
CA ARG A 192 27.40 23.85 37.07
C ARG A 192 28.24 25.01 37.61
N ILE A 193 27.64 26.20 37.75
CA ILE A 193 28.31 27.43 38.21
C ILE A 193 27.47 28.04 39.35
N ILE A 194 28.12 28.40 40.47
CA ILE A 194 27.47 29.02 41.66
C ILE A 194 27.84 30.52 41.70
N PRO A 195 26.88 31.45 41.81
CA PRO A 195 27.19 32.88 41.83
C PRO A 195 27.37 33.45 43.26
N ALA A 196 28.35 34.33 43.43
CA ALA A 196 28.47 35.25 44.55
C ALA A 196 27.80 36.61 44.24
N LYS A 197 27.31 37.31 45.27
CA LYS A 197 26.80 38.71 45.23
C LYS A 197 27.94 39.72 45.41
N PRO A 198 27.75 41.05 45.20
CA PRO A 198 26.84 41.79 44.30
C PRO A 198 27.54 42.98 43.58
N GLN A 199 26.75 43.73 42.80
CA GLN A 199 26.76 45.21 42.58
C GLN A 199 26.98 45.74 41.15
N SER A 200 26.14 46.74 40.87
CA SER A 200 26.35 47.91 40.01
C SER A 200 26.09 47.79 38.51
N GLN A 201 24.86 48.14 38.17
CA GLN A 201 24.34 48.85 36.99
C GLN A 201 25.33 49.26 35.87
N LEU A 202 25.02 48.89 34.63
CA LEU A 202 25.22 49.72 33.43
C LEU A 202 24.18 49.38 32.35
N LYS A 203 23.92 50.38 31.51
CA LYS A 203 22.67 50.65 30.77
C LYS A 203 22.43 49.72 29.57
N LYS A 204 21.21 49.15 29.46
CA LYS A 204 20.71 48.42 28.27
C LYS A 204 20.56 49.39 27.08
N LYS A 205 21.20 49.09 25.95
CA LYS A 205 20.74 49.53 24.62
C LYS A 205 19.63 48.58 24.19
N VAL A 206 18.42 49.11 24.01
CA VAL A 206 17.26 48.38 23.49
C VAL A 206 17.50 48.12 22.00
N VAL A 207 17.99 46.93 21.66
CA VAL A 207 17.97 46.45 20.28
C VAL A 207 16.63 45.75 20.07
N ASN A 208 15.95 46.20 19.03
CA ASN A 208 14.54 45.97 18.74
C ASN A 208 14.28 44.52 18.30
N ASP A 209 14.17 43.61 19.27
CA ASP A 209 13.96 42.17 19.07
C ASP A 209 12.48 41.81 18.82
N CYS A 210 11.71 42.79 18.33
CA CYS A 210 10.28 42.71 18.05
C CYS A 210 9.89 41.77 16.89
N GLN A 211 10.84 41.07 16.27
CA GLN A 211 10.63 40.41 14.99
C GLN A 211 10.51 38.89 15.06
N HIS A 212 10.72 38.24 16.20
CA HIS A 212 10.78 36.78 16.24
C HIS A 212 9.42 36.10 16.04
N VAL A 213 8.39 36.56 16.76
CA VAL A 213 7.02 36.02 16.63
C VAL A 213 6.44 36.32 15.26
N GLU A 214 6.58 37.54 14.77
CA GLU A 214 6.08 37.95 13.45
C GLU A 214 6.77 37.19 12.31
N LYS A 215 8.11 37.05 12.34
CA LYS A 215 8.85 36.25 11.35
C LYS A 215 8.45 34.79 11.37
N ARG A 216 8.27 34.21 12.56
CA ARG A 216 7.84 32.81 12.71
C ARG A 216 6.42 32.61 12.21
N GLN A 217 5.50 33.51 12.55
CA GLN A 217 4.12 33.49 12.08
C GLN A 217 4.06 33.60 10.56
N LYS A 218 4.80 34.55 9.99
CA LYS A 218 4.93 34.73 8.54
C LYS A 218 5.43 33.44 7.87
N LYS A 219 6.51 32.84 8.40
CA LYS A 219 7.05 31.59 7.85
C LYS A 219 6.03 30.45 7.89
N ILE A 220 5.27 30.32 8.98
CA ILE A 220 4.22 29.29 9.09
C ILE A 220 3.14 29.52 8.03
N ASN A 221 2.64 30.76 7.91
CA ASN A 221 1.65 31.12 6.89
C ASN A 221 2.18 30.87 5.46
N ASP A 222 3.43 31.24 5.18
CA ASP A 222 4.05 31.03 3.87
C ASP A 222 4.16 29.54 3.55
N THR A 223 4.62 28.71 4.49
CA THR A 223 4.71 27.26 4.30
C THR A 223 3.34 26.61 4.11
N TYR A 224 2.31 27.11 4.82
CA TYR A 224 0.95 26.62 4.68
C TYR A 224 0.33 27.01 3.32
N ALA A 225 0.58 28.23 2.85
CA ALA A 225 0.17 28.69 1.52
C ALA A 225 0.84 27.87 0.42
N GLN A 226 2.15 27.64 0.51
CA GLN A 226 2.89 26.78 -0.41
C GLN A 226 2.34 25.34 -0.40
N LEU A 227 1.99 24.80 0.77
CA LEU A 227 1.41 23.47 0.88
C LEU A 227 0.05 23.37 0.16
N LYS A 228 -0.81 24.40 0.32
CA LYS A 228 -2.09 24.49 -0.41
C LYS A 228 -1.89 24.58 -1.92
N GLU A 229 -0.95 25.40 -2.36
CA GLU A 229 -0.65 25.56 -3.80
C GLU A 229 -0.14 24.25 -4.40
N LEU A 230 0.80 23.56 -3.74
CA LEU A 230 1.29 22.26 -4.17
C LEU A 230 0.16 21.20 -4.19
N ALA A 231 -0.74 21.22 -3.22
CA ALA A 231 -1.89 20.33 -3.18
C ALA A 231 -2.82 20.56 -4.38
N LEU A 232 -3.15 21.82 -4.67
CA LEU A 232 -3.97 22.18 -5.83
C LEU A 232 -3.30 21.79 -7.14
N LYS A 233 -2.00 22.07 -7.28
CA LYS A 233 -1.22 21.71 -8.47
C LYS A 233 -1.21 20.20 -8.69
N ARG A 234 -0.97 19.41 -7.65
CA ARG A 234 -0.98 17.95 -7.74
C ARG A 234 -2.36 17.40 -8.10
N ARG A 235 -3.42 17.96 -7.53
CA ARG A 235 -4.80 17.59 -7.89
C ARG A 235 -5.08 17.81 -9.37
N ALA A 236 -4.72 18.98 -9.90
CA ALA A 236 -4.90 19.31 -11.32
C ALA A 236 -4.16 18.32 -12.23
N LEU A 237 -2.91 17.98 -11.90
CA LEU A 237 -2.12 17.02 -12.67
C LEU A 237 -2.70 15.60 -12.64
N LEU A 238 -3.25 15.16 -11.50
CA LEU A 238 -3.94 13.87 -11.40
C LEU A 238 -5.23 13.86 -12.23
N GLU A 239 -6.02 14.94 -12.18
CA GLU A 239 -7.22 15.09 -13.00
C GLU A 239 -6.89 15.07 -14.50
N ASP A 240 -5.81 15.74 -14.93
CA ASP A 240 -5.34 15.71 -16.30
C ASP A 240 -4.82 14.33 -16.73
N SER A 241 -4.13 13.62 -15.83
CA SER A 241 -3.67 12.25 -16.09
C SER A 241 -4.85 11.29 -16.28
N ILE A 242 -5.90 11.42 -15.46
CA ILE A 242 -7.14 10.63 -15.61
C ILE A 242 -7.78 10.89 -16.97
N ARG A 243 -7.89 12.16 -17.38
CA ARG A 243 -8.42 12.51 -18.71
C ARG A 243 -7.59 11.91 -19.83
N LEU A 244 -6.26 11.94 -19.71
CA LEU A 244 -5.36 11.38 -20.71
C LEU A 244 -5.52 9.86 -20.82
N PHE A 245 -5.57 9.14 -19.69
CA PHE A 245 -5.80 7.70 -19.71
C PHE A 245 -7.18 7.33 -20.27
N GLY A 246 -8.22 8.10 -19.92
CA GLY A 246 -9.56 7.94 -20.49
C GLY A 246 -9.56 8.12 -22.01
N PHE A 247 -8.85 9.12 -22.51
CA PHE A 247 -8.69 9.35 -23.95
C PHE A 247 -7.99 8.18 -24.67
N PHE A 248 -6.90 7.64 -24.10
CA PHE A 248 -6.22 6.49 -24.70
C PHE A 248 -7.11 5.23 -24.71
N ARG A 249 -7.86 5.01 -23.63
CA ARG A 249 -8.84 3.93 -23.56
C ARG A 249 -9.90 4.05 -24.65
N GLU A 250 -10.43 5.25 -24.85
CA GLU A 250 -11.38 5.53 -25.93
C GLU A 250 -10.75 5.29 -27.30
N CYS A 251 -9.52 5.75 -27.54
CA CYS A 251 -8.80 5.50 -28.80
C CYS A 251 -8.61 4.00 -29.07
N ASP A 252 -8.25 3.22 -28.06
CA ASP A 252 -8.12 1.76 -28.18
C ASP A 252 -9.47 1.09 -28.48
N ASP A 253 -10.53 1.56 -27.82
CA ASP A 253 -11.89 1.07 -28.05
C ASP A 253 -12.37 1.41 -29.47
N PHE A 254 -12.08 2.62 -29.97
CA PHE A 254 -12.32 3.00 -31.36
C PHE A 254 -11.52 2.12 -32.33
N GLY A 255 -10.24 1.85 -32.04
CA GLY A 255 -9.41 0.98 -32.88
C GLY A 255 -9.95 -0.45 -32.93
N LYS A 256 -10.43 -1.00 -31.81
CA LYS A 256 -11.11 -2.31 -31.77
C LYS A 256 -12.42 -2.28 -32.55
N TRP A 257 -13.21 -1.23 -32.39
CA TRP A 257 -14.49 -1.06 -33.09
C TRP A 257 -14.30 -1.02 -34.61
N ILE A 258 -13.29 -0.30 -35.11
CA ILE A 258 -12.95 -0.26 -36.53
C ILE A 258 -12.55 -1.65 -37.04
N LYS A 259 -11.69 -2.37 -36.30
CA LYS A 259 -11.28 -3.73 -36.68
C LYS A 259 -12.46 -4.71 -36.70
N ASP A 260 -13.38 -4.58 -35.76
CA ASP A 260 -14.59 -5.39 -35.72
C ASP A 260 -15.49 -5.09 -36.93
N LYS A 261 -15.68 -3.81 -37.27
CA LYS A 261 -16.40 -3.40 -38.47
C LYS A 261 -15.73 -3.86 -39.77
N GLU A 262 -14.41 -3.77 -39.88
CA GLU A 262 -13.67 -4.31 -41.03
C GLU A 262 -13.88 -5.82 -41.15
N LYS A 263 -13.84 -6.54 -40.03
CA LYS A 263 -14.09 -7.99 -39.99
C LYS A 263 -15.52 -8.34 -40.40
N MET A 264 -16.52 -7.56 -39.96
CA MET A 264 -17.91 -7.74 -40.39
C MET A 264 -18.07 -7.55 -41.90
N LEU A 265 -17.53 -6.46 -42.46
CA LEU A 265 -17.59 -6.19 -43.90
C LEU A 265 -16.92 -7.30 -44.73
N ARG A 266 -15.71 -7.75 -44.33
CA ARG A 266 -15.02 -8.87 -44.98
C ARG A 266 -15.77 -10.20 -44.88
N ALA A 267 -16.62 -10.37 -43.87
CA ALA A 267 -17.45 -11.56 -43.72
C ALA A 267 -18.71 -11.48 -44.59
N GLU A 268 -19.33 -10.29 -44.70
CA GLU A 268 -20.50 -10.02 -45.55
C GLU A 268 -20.18 -10.17 -47.05
N ASP A 269 -19.00 -9.70 -47.50
CA ASP A 269 -18.50 -9.94 -48.87
C ASP A 269 -18.39 -11.45 -49.22
N LYS A 270 -18.23 -12.30 -48.20
CA LYS A 270 -18.09 -13.75 -48.35
C LYS A 270 -19.44 -14.46 -48.46
N THR A 271 -20.51 -13.86 -47.92
CA THR A 271 -21.88 -14.39 -47.99
C THR A 271 -22.61 -13.94 -49.27
N ASP A 272 -22.21 -12.81 -49.85
CA ASP A 272 -22.62 -12.36 -51.18
C ASP A 272 -21.84 -13.07 -52.31
N ASN A 273 -21.53 -14.35 -52.10
CA ASN A 273 -20.91 -15.19 -53.12
C ASN A 273 -21.89 -15.33 -54.31
N VAL A 274 -21.36 -15.29 -55.53
CA VAL A 274 -22.09 -15.36 -56.81
C VAL A 274 -23.11 -16.51 -56.87
N GLU A 275 -22.93 -17.56 -56.07
CA GLU A 275 -23.90 -18.65 -55.88
C GLU A 275 -25.21 -18.21 -55.21
N SER A 276 -25.20 -17.43 -54.12
CA SER A 276 -26.42 -16.93 -53.48
C SER A 276 -27.23 -16.04 -54.44
N ALA A 277 -26.54 -15.21 -55.24
CA ALA A 277 -27.17 -14.39 -56.27
C ALA A 277 -27.74 -15.25 -57.43
N LYS A 278 -27.03 -16.31 -57.85
CA LYS A 278 -27.49 -17.26 -58.87
C LYS A 278 -28.67 -18.10 -58.40
N GLU A 279 -28.70 -18.53 -57.14
CA GLU A 279 -29.77 -19.32 -56.54
C GLU A 279 -31.04 -18.49 -56.35
N SER A 280 -30.89 -17.21 -55.97
CA SER A 280 -31.99 -16.24 -55.93
C SER A 280 -32.61 -15.99 -57.31
N LEU A 281 -31.79 -15.96 -58.37
CA LEU A 281 -32.26 -15.85 -59.75
C LEU A 281 -32.87 -17.16 -60.28
N ARG A 282 -32.45 -18.30 -59.75
CA ARG A 282 -32.98 -19.64 -60.11
C ARG A 282 -34.37 -19.90 -59.55
N ASN A 283 -34.72 -19.21 -58.46
CA ASN A 283 -36.00 -19.34 -57.77
C ASN A 283 -37.06 -18.32 -58.24
N PHE A 284 -36.78 -17.59 -59.32
CA PHE A 284 -37.72 -16.75 -60.08
C PHE A 284 -37.99 -17.39 -61.44
#